data_AF-A0A9W7H3J7-F1
#
_entry.id   AF-A0A9W7H3J7-F1
#
_cell.length_a   1.000
_cell.length_b   1.000
_cell.length_c   1.000
_cell.angle_alpha   90.00
_cell.angle_beta   90.00
_cell.angle_gamma   90.00
#
_symmetry.space_group_name_H-M   'P 1'
#
loop_
_entity.id
_entity.type
_entity.pdbx_description
1 polymer ?
#
loop_
_entity_poly.entity_id
_entity_poly.type
_entity_poly.pdbx_seq_one_letter_code
_entity_poly.pdbx_strand_id
1 'polypeptide(L)'
;MDLDKAGQKRLLDLNEIEKIRAMAYDNAKIYKDKTKRWHDKKLPPRQFCPGQFVLLFNSRLKLFQGKLKSRWPGPFQVVRVFPHGAITIKSLKDGHQFKVNG
;
A
#
# COMPACT_ATOMS: atom_id res chain seq x y z
N MET A 1 53.40 -7.67 -11.10
CA MET A 1 52.10 -7.22 -10.56
C MET A 1 51.60 -8.30 -9.63
N ASP A 2 51.26 -7.96 -8.39
CA ASP A 2 50.82 -8.92 -7.37
C ASP A 2 49.31 -9.13 -7.48
N LEU A 3 48.91 -10.05 -8.35
CA LEU A 3 47.52 -10.25 -8.79
C LEU A 3 46.59 -10.64 -7.63
N ASP A 4 47.11 -11.35 -6.62
CA ASP A 4 46.35 -11.77 -5.44
C ASP A 4 45.94 -10.60 -4.56
N LYS A 5 46.83 -9.62 -4.36
CA LYS A 5 46.51 -8.40 -3.61
C LYS A 5 45.45 -7.56 -4.32
N ALA A 6 45.50 -7.50 -5.65
CA ALA A 6 44.49 -6.83 -6.45
C ALA A 6 43.12 -7.53 -6.36
N GLY A 7 43.10 -8.87 -6.33
CA GLY A 7 41.90 -9.67 -6.13
C GLY A 7 41.25 -9.46 -4.75
N GLN A 8 42.06 -9.49 -3.68
CA GLN A 8 41.58 -9.25 -2.31
C GLN A 8 41.00 -7.85 -2.14
N LYS A 9 41.67 -6.82 -2.70
CA LYS A 9 41.16 -5.45 -2.67
C LYS A 9 39.79 -5.35 -3.35
N ARG A 10 39.66 -5.93 -4.55
CA ARG A 10 38.37 -5.94 -5.28
C ARG A 10 37.26 -6.62 -4.49
N LEU A 11 37.55 -7.73 -3.80
CA LEU A 11 36.57 -8.42 -2.97
C LEU A 11 36.11 -7.56 -1.78
N LEU A 12 37.04 -6.86 -1.13
CA LEU A 12 36.73 -5.94 -0.04
C LEU A 12 35.86 -4.76 -0.53
N ASP A 13 36.21 -4.17 -1.68
CA ASP A 13 35.46 -3.07 -2.29
C ASP A 13 34.02 -3.50 -2.62
N LEU A 14 33.83 -4.72 -3.16
CA LEU A 14 32.50 -5.27 -3.45
C LEU A 14 31.66 -5.48 -2.18
N ASN A 15 32.26 -6.04 -1.14
CA ASN A 15 31.58 -6.22 0.16
C ASN A 15 31.18 -4.88 0.78
N GLU A 16 31.99 -3.84 0.64
CA GLU A 16 31.66 -2.50 1.13
C GLU A 16 30.47 -1.91 0.36
N ILE A 17 30.43 -2.05 -0.96
CA ILE A 17 29.30 -1.62 -1.79
C ILE A 17 28.00 -2.34 -1.36
N GLU A 18 28.06 -3.64 -1.11
CA GLU A 18 26.89 -4.39 -0.64
C GLU A 18 26.38 -3.89 0.71
N LYS A 19 27.28 -3.60 1.65
CA LYS A 19 26.91 -2.99 2.95
C LYS A 19 26.23 -1.65 2.76
N ILE A 20 26.77 -0.79 1.90
CA ILE A 20 26.19 0.53 1.60
C ILE A 20 24.79 0.38 1.01
N ARG A 21 24.59 -0.56 0.08
CA ARG A 21 23.27 -0.86 -0.49
C ARG A 21 22.28 -1.33 0.57
N ALA A 22 22.68 -2.26 1.42
CA ALA A 22 21.84 -2.75 2.51
C ALA A 22 21.42 -1.61 3.45
N MET A 23 22.37 -0.79 3.90
CA MET A 23 22.09 0.39 4.73
C MET A 23 21.14 1.37 4.03
N ALA A 24 21.32 1.62 2.73
CA ALA A 24 20.44 2.49 1.96
C ALA A 24 19.00 1.95 1.90
N TYR A 25 18.81 0.64 1.70
CA TYR A 25 17.49 0.02 1.70
C TYR A 25 16.82 0.10 3.07
N ASP A 26 17.55 -0.16 4.15
CA ASP A 26 17.04 -0.06 5.51
C ASP A 26 16.64 1.39 5.86
N ASN A 27 17.51 2.35 5.53
CA ASN A 27 17.22 3.76 5.72
C ASN A 27 15.98 4.21 4.93
N ALA A 28 15.83 3.76 3.68
CA ALA A 28 14.67 4.06 2.85
C ALA A 28 13.38 3.47 3.45
N LYS A 29 13.44 2.24 3.98
CA LYS A 29 12.31 1.60 4.66
C LYS A 29 11.91 2.39 5.91
N ILE A 30 12.86 2.74 6.76
CA ILE A 30 12.64 3.54 7.97
C ILE A 30 12.00 4.90 7.63
N TYR A 31 12.50 5.58 6.60
CA TYR A 31 11.96 6.87 6.19
C TYR A 31 10.49 6.77 5.73
N LYS A 32 10.17 5.75 4.91
CA LYS A 32 8.80 5.48 4.45
C LYS A 32 7.88 5.15 5.61
N ASP A 33 8.33 4.34 6.55
CA ASP A 33 7.54 3.96 7.72
C ASP A 33 7.28 5.16 8.65
N LYS A 34 8.29 6.00 8.91
CA LYS A 34 8.14 7.23 9.69
C LYS A 34 7.14 8.18 9.03
N THR A 35 7.30 8.40 7.72
CA THR A 35 6.40 9.26 6.95
C THR A 35 4.96 8.75 6.97
N LYS A 36 4.76 7.43 6.77
CA LYS A 36 3.44 6.80 6.85
C LYS A 36 2.82 6.97 8.23
N ARG A 37 3.55 6.70 9.31
CA ARG A 37 3.04 6.86 10.69
C ARG A 37 2.63 8.30 10.99
N TRP A 38 3.43 9.28 10.57
CA TRP A 38 3.11 10.69 10.75
C TRP A 38 1.87 11.10 9.97
N HIS A 39 1.74 10.62 8.73
CA HIS A 39 0.58 10.85 7.89
C HIS A 39 -0.69 10.20 8.48
N ASP A 40 -0.62 8.92 8.84
CA ASP A 40 -1.75 8.17 9.38
C ASP A 40 -2.22 8.75 10.73
N LYS A 41 -1.31 9.27 11.57
CA LYS A 41 -1.66 9.98 12.81
C LYS A 41 -2.48 11.25 12.56
N LYS A 42 -2.32 11.89 11.40
CA LYS A 42 -3.05 13.11 11.03
C LYS A 42 -4.38 12.83 10.35
N LEU A 43 -4.59 11.62 9.85
CA LEU A 43 -5.86 11.25 9.24
C LEU A 43 -6.92 11.03 10.34
N PRO A 44 -8.09 11.67 10.23
CA PRO A 44 -9.18 11.38 11.13
C PRO A 44 -9.65 9.93 10.92
N PRO A 45 -10.07 9.23 11.99
CA PRO A 45 -10.64 7.90 11.85
C PRO A 45 -11.88 7.97 10.96
N ARG A 46 -11.96 7.10 9.95
CA ARG A 46 -13.15 6.99 9.10
C ARG A 46 -14.23 6.28 9.89
N GLN A 47 -15.36 6.96 10.05
CA GLN A 47 -16.57 6.37 10.62
C GLN A 47 -17.59 6.21 9.50
N PHE A 48 -18.24 5.05 9.47
CA PHE A 48 -19.31 4.77 8.52
C PHE A 48 -20.62 4.65 9.26
N CYS A 49 -21.69 5.11 8.63
CA CYS A 49 -23.05 4.91 9.10
C CYS A 49 -23.81 4.03 8.11
N PRO A 50 -24.68 3.10 8.57
CA PRO A 50 -25.65 2.45 7.70
C PRO A 50 -26.44 3.48 6.88
N GLY A 51 -26.62 3.22 5.59
CA GLY A 51 -27.25 4.13 4.64
C GLY A 51 -26.28 5.07 3.90
N GLN A 52 -25.03 5.22 4.36
CA GLN A 52 -24.03 6.05 3.67
C GLN A 52 -23.60 5.44 2.33
N PHE A 53 -23.33 6.29 1.34
CA PHE A 53 -22.75 5.87 0.07
C PHE A 53 -21.22 5.96 0.09
N VAL A 54 -20.57 4.87 -0.34
CA VAL A 54 -19.10 4.74 -0.36
C VAL A 54 -18.62 4.23 -1.71
N LEU A 55 -17.39 4.60 -2.09
CA LEU A 55 -16.71 4.05 -3.26
C LEU A 55 -15.78 2.91 -2.81
N LEU A 56 -15.69 1.86 -3.62
CA LEU A 56 -14.79 0.75 -3.35
C LEU A 56 -13.48 0.94 -4.11
N PHE A 57 -12.33 0.79 -3.46
CA PHE A 57 -11.05 0.80 -4.16
C PHE A 57 -10.75 -0.56 -4.81
N ASN A 58 -10.47 -0.58 -6.10
CA ASN A 58 -10.03 -1.78 -6.81
C ASN A 58 -8.50 -1.89 -6.83
N SER A 59 -7.97 -2.79 -5.97
CA SER A 59 -6.53 -3.06 -5.86
C SER A 59 -5.95 -3.83 -7.05
N ARG A 60 -6.78 -4.59 -7.79
CA ARG A 60 -6.35 -5.46 -8.91
C ARG A 60 -6.11 -4.69 -10.22
N LEU A 61 -6.65 -3.48 -10.34
CA LEU A 61 -6.44 -2.60 -11.49
C LEU A 61 -5.08 -1.89 -11.45
N LYS A 62 -3.99 -2.66 -11.32
CA LYS A 62 -2.62 -2.14 -11.18
C LYS A 62 -2.02 -1.61 -12.48
N LEU A 63 -2.40 -2.16 -13.63
CA LEU A 63 -1.78 -1.92 -14.93
C LEU A 63 -2.87 -1.97 -16.00
N PHE A 64 -3.42 -0.83 -16.40
CA PHE A 64 -4.11 -0.75 -17.69
C PHE A 64 -3.10 -0.28 -18.73
N GLN A 65 -2.94 -1.02 -19.82
CA GLN A 65 -2.18 -0.61 -21.01
C GLN A 65 -2.94 0.44 -21.87
N GLY A 66 -3.97 1.09 -21.32
CA GLY A 66 -4.82 2.07 -22.01
C GLY A 66 -5.46 3.06 -21.02
N LYS A 67 -5.64 4.30 -21.48
CA LYS A 67 -5.99 5.49 -20.67
C LYS A 67 -7.23 5.33 -19.76
N LEU A 68 -7.12 5.90 -18.55
CA LEU A 68 -8.19 6.55 -17.75
C LEU A 68 -9.40 5.72 -17.28
N LYS A 69 -9.23 4.50 -16.74
CA LYS A 69 -10.29 3.88 -15.91
C LYS A 69 -10.09 4.21 -14.43
N SER A 70 -11.11 4.79 -13.80
CA SER A 70 -11.10 5.04 -12.34
C SER A 70 -10.96 3.72 -11.57
N ARG A 71 -10.12 3.72 -10.55
CA ARG A 71 -9.97 2.59 -9.60
C ARG A 71 -11.06 2.56 -8.53
N TRP A 72 -11.99 3.50 -8.58
CA TRP A 72 -13.07 3.68 -7.62
C TRP A 72 -14.42 3.41 -8.30
N PRO A 73 -14.80 2.14 -8.54
CA PRO A 73 -16.14 1.81 -8.99
C PRO A 73 -17.18 2.29 -7.97
N GLY A 74 -18.28 2.81 -8.54
CA GLY A 74 -19.65 2.82 -8.02
C GLY A 74 -19.90 3.37 -6.61
N PRO A 75 -20.98 4.15 -6.41
CA PRO A 75 -21.50 4.32 -5.05
C PRO A 75 -22.17 3.01 -4.60
N PHE A 76 -21.69 2.48 -3.48
CA PHE A 76 -22.29 1.35 -2.77
C PHE A 76 -22.90 1.85 -1.47
N GLN A 77 -24.05 1.29 -1.08
CA GLN A 77 -24.70 1.65 0.16
C GLN A 77 -24.13 0.79 1.31
N VAL A 78 -23.73 1.42 2.41
CA VAL A 78 -23.36 0.72 3.64
C VAL A 78 -24.61 0.13 4.28
N VAL A 79 -24.64 -1.20 4.45
CA VAL A 79 -25.76 -1.91 5.08
C VAL A 79 -25.48 -2.14 6.55
N ARG A 80 -24.24 -2.52 6.88
CA ARG A 80 -23.84 -2.87 8.25
C ARG A 80 -22.40 -2.47 8.48
N VAL A 81 -22.12 -1.94 9.67
CA VAL A 81 -20.78 -1.65 10.16
C VAL A 81 -20.49 -2.60 11.31
N PHE A 82 -19.34 -3.27 11.26
CA PHE A 82 -18.91 -4.19 12.30
C PHE A 82 -18.00 -3.47 13.31
N PRO A 83 -17.96 -3.92 14.59
CA PRO A 83 -17.11 -3.30 15.61
C PRO A 83 -15.62 -3.25 15.24
N HIS A 84 -15.14 -4.20 14.43
CA HIS A 84 -13.75 -4.31 13.99
C HIS A 84 -13.45 -3.54 12.70
N GLY A 85 -14.31 -2.61 12.27
CA GLY A 85 -14.08 -1.73 11.11
C GLY A 85 -14.45 -2.32 9.75
N ALA A 86 -14.75 -3.62 9.65
CA ALA A 86 -15.31 -4.17 8.42
C ALA A 86 -16.72 -3.59 8.16
N ILE A 87 -17.09 -3.46 6.89
CA ILE A 87 -18.41 -3.00 6.47
C ILE A 87 -19.00 -3.94 5.42
N THR A 88 -20.32 -4.16 5.47
CA THR A 88 -21.06 -4.79 4.39
C THR A 88 -21.64 -3.70 3.52
N ILE A 89 -21.34 -3.75 2.22
CA ILE A 89 -21.83 -2.79 1.23
C ILE A 89 -22.71 -3.48 0.19
N LYS A 90 -23.69 -2.75 -0.34
CA LYS A 90 -24.67 -3.23 -1.31
C LYS A 90 -24.54 -2.48 -2.63
N SER A 91 -24.50 -3.22 -3.74
CA SER A 91 -24.61 -2.66 -5.09
C SER A 91 -26.03 -2.16 -5.33
N LEU A 92 -26.16 -0.91 -5.79
CA LEU A 92 -27.45 -0.36 -6.21
C LEU A 92 -27.98 -0.99 -7.50
N LYS A 93 -27.09 -1.55 -8.34
CA LYS A 93 -27.46 -2.12 -9.64
C LYS A 93 -28.03 -3.52 -9.52
N ASP A 94 -27.33 -4.37 -8.76
CA ASP A 94 -27.58 -5.82 -8.76
C ASP A 94 -28.10 -6.29 -7.39
N GLY A 95 -28.17 -5.40 -6.40
CA GLY A 95 -28.56 -5.73 -5.02
C GLY A 95 -27.56 -6.60 -4.27
N HIS A 96 -26.49 -7.05 -4.92
CA HIS A 96 -25.47 -7.93 -4.33
C HIS A 96 -24.76 -7.23 -3.16
N GLN A 97 -24.54 -8.00 -2.09
CA GLN A 97 -23.87 -7.54 -0.88
C GLN A 97 -22.54 -8.24 -0.71
N PHE A 98 -21.52 -7.50 -0.32
CA PHE A 98 -20.20 -8.05 -0.04
C PHE A 98 -19.52 -7.30 1.10
N LYS A 99 -18.64 -8.02 1.82
CA LYS A 99 -17.94 -7.51 3.00
C LYS A 99 -16.57 -6.98 2.61
N VAL A 100 -16.24 -5.78 3.04
CA VAL A 100 -14.97 -5.09 2.76
C VAL A 100 -14.40 -4.47 4.03
N ASN A 101 -13.14 -4.06 3.96
CA ASN A 101 -12.52 -3.28 5.03
C ASN A 101 -13.03 -1.83 4.94
N GLY A 102 -13.50 -1.29 6.06
CA GLY A 102 -13.83 0.12 6.22
C GLY A 102 -12.60 0.94 6.57
#